data_AF-A0A8S3GMZ1-F1
#
_entry.id   AF-A0A8S3GMZ1-F1
#
_cell.length_a   1.000
_cell.length_b   1.000
_cell.length_c   1.000
_cell.angle_alpha   90.00
_cell.angle_beta   90.00
_cell.angle_gamma   90.00
#
_symmetry.space_group_name_H-M   'P 1'
#
loop_
_entity.id
_entity.type
_entity.pdbx_description
1 polymer ?
#
loop_
_entity_poly.entity_id
_entity_poly.type
_entity_poly.pdbx_seq_one_letter_code
_entity_poly.pdbx_strand_id
1 'polypeptide(L)' 'MWHPNIYENGEVCISILHPPTEDPQSGEHPSERWNPTQNVRTILMSIISLLNEPNCSSPANVDA' A
#
# COMPACT_ATOMS: atom_id res chain seq x y z
N MET A 1 3.52 -13.66 6.23
CA MET A 1 3.39 -13.86 4.77
C MET A 1 4.70 -13.39 4.13
N TRP A 2 5.16 -13.97 3.03
CA TRP A 2 6.37 -13.51 2.35
C TRP A 2 5.97 -12.69 1.12
N HIS A 3 6.07 -11.35 1.22
CA HIS A 3 5.63 -10.43 0.17
C HIS A 3 6.31 -9.06 0.34
N PRO A 4 6.76 -8.39 -0.75
CA PRO A 4 7.48 -7.11 -0.67
C PRO A 4 6.74 -6.02 0.10
N ASN A 5 5.41 -6.00 0.02
CA ASN A 5 4.56 -4.97 0.63
C ASN A 5 3.85 -5.42 1.93
N ILE A 6 4.34 -6.47 2.60
CA ILE A 6 3.82 -6.94 3.89
C ILE A 6 4.96 -7.06 4.89
N TYR A 7 4.86 -6.31 5.98
CA TYR A 7 5.81 -6.35 7.08
C TYR A 7 5.85 -7.72 7.76
N GLU A 8 6.91 -8.01 8.52
CA GLU A 8 7.05 -9.27 9.26
C GLU A 8 5.90 -9.53 10.24
N ASN A 9 5.32 -8.47 10.80
CA ASN A 9 4.17 -8.53 11.71
C ASN A 9 2.83 -8.78 10.99
N GLY A 10 2.83 -8.83 9.65
CA GLY A 10 1.64 -9.07 8.83
C GLY A 10 0.88 -7.81 8.41
N GLU A 11 1.33 -6.61 8.79
CA GLU A 11 0.72 -5.36 8.33
C GLU A 11 1.00 -5.13 6.84
N VAL A 12 -0.01 -4.69 6.10
CA VAL A 12 0.07 -4.41 4.65
C VAL A 12 0.42 -2.94 4.46
N CYS A 13 1.41 -2.66 3.62
CA CYS A 13 1.87 -1.32 3.31
C CYS A 13 1.61 -0.99 1.84
N ILE A 14 0.58 -0.19 1.59
CA ILE A 14 0.17 0.27 0.25
C ILE A 14 -0.45 1.66 0.34
N SER A 15 -0.30 2.44 -0.73
CA SER A 15 -0.70 3.85 -0.80
C SER A 15 -2.13 4.11 -0.31
N ILE A 16 -3.12 3.31 -0.71
CA ILE A 16 -4.53 3.46 -0.32
C ILE A 16 -4.77 3.41 1.21
N LEU A 17 -3.83 2.85 1.98
CA LEU A 17 -3.87 2.75 3.44
C LEU A 17 -3.02 3.83 4.13
N HIS A 18 -2.20 4.58 3.39
CA HIS A 18 -1.41 5.66 3.95
C HIS A 18 -2.31 6.82 4.38
N PRO A 19 -1.99 7.50 5.50
CA PRO A 19 -2.76 8.63 5.98
C PRO A 19 -2.78 9.77 4.94
N PRO A 20 -3.82 10.63 4.95
CA PRO A 20 -3.96 11.72 3.97
C PRO A 20 -2.94 12.86 4.14
N THR A 21 -1.91 12.69 4.97
CA THR A 21 -0.86 13.68 5.20
C THR A 21 -0.02 13.84 3.95
N GLU A 22 0.33 15.09 3.58
CA GLU A 22 1.30 15.33 2.52
C GLU A 22 2.71 14.92 2.97
N ASP A 23 3.24 13.87 2.34
CA ASP A 23 4.64 13.51 2.41
C ASP A 23 5.31 13.72 1.03
N PRO A 24 6.09 14.80 0.84
CA PRO A 24 6.80 15.07 -0.40
C PRO A 24 7.88 14.05 -0.76
N GLN A 25 8.36 13.24 0.20
CA GLN A 25 9.43 12.27 -0.01
C GLN A 25 8.92 10.88 -0.41
N SER A 26 7.65 10.59 -0.17
CA SER A 26 7.04 9.29 -0.48
C SER A 26 6.96 8.95 -1.98
N GLY A 27 6.97 9.97 -2.86
CA GLY A 27 6.74 9.78 -4.30
C GLY A 27 5.29 9.47 -4.69
N GLU A 28 4.35 9.48 -3.73
CA GLU A 28 2.92 9.19 -3.96
C GLU A 28 2.13 10.46 -4.25
N HIS A 29 1.15 10.35 -5.15
CA HIS A 29 0.17 11.42 -5.36
C HIS A 29 -0.88 11.41 -4.22
N PRO A 30 -1.34 12.57 -3.73
CA PRO A 30 -2.35 12.64 -2.66
C PRO A 30 -3.64 11.86 -2.95
N SER A 31 -4.01 11.69 -4.23
CA SER A 31 -5.20 10.90 -4.62
C SER A 31 -5.02 9.39 -4.49
N GLU A 32 -3.78 8.90 -4.41
CA GLU A 32 -3.47 7.49 -4.22
C GLU A 32 -3.60 7.08 -2.74
N ARG A 33 -3.57 8.07 -1.83
CA ARG A 33 -3.69 7.86 -0.39
C ARG A 33 -5.13 7.64 0.07
N TRP A 34 -5.27 7.24 1.33
CA TRP A 34 -6.57 7.13 1.97
C TRP A 34 -7.35 8.44 1.86
N ASN A 35 -8.59 8.35 1.41
CA ASN A 35 -9.51 9.49 1.35
C ASN A 35 -10.96 9.03 1.52
N PRO A 36 -11.90 9.91 1.89
CA PRO A 36 -13.28 9.53 2.22
C PRO A 36 -14.10 8.90 1.08
N THR A 37 -13.60 8.90 -0.16
CA THR A 37 -14.28 8.21 -1.28
C THR A 37 -13.94 6.73 -1.35
N GLN A 38 -12.87 6.30 -0.68
CA GLN A 38 -12.46 4.90 -0.56
C GLN A 38 -13.36 4.15 0.42
N ASN A 39 -13.50 2.84 0.21
CA ASN A 39 -14.27 1.96 1.08
C ASN A 39 -13.60 0.59 1.18
N VAL A 40 -14.16 -0.30 1.99
CA VAL A 40 -13.60 -1.64 2.21
C VAL A 40 -13.44 -2.42 0.90
N ARG A 41 -14.38 -2.27 -0.06
CA ARG A 41 -14.28 -2.94 -1.37
C ARG A 41 -13.08 -2.42 -2.16
N THR A 42 -12.83 -1.12 -2.20
CA THR A 42 -11.69 -0.58 -2.97
C THR A 42 -10.35 -0.97 -2.34
N ILE A 43 -10.27 -1.02 -1.02
CA ILE A 43 -9.11 -1.56 -0.29
C ILE A 43 -8.86 -3.03 -0.68
N LEU A 44 -9.89 -3.88 -0.60
CA LEU A 44 -9.73 -5.30 -0.94
C LEU A 44 -9.34 -5.52 -2.40
N MET A 45 -9.87 -4.72 -3.33
CA MET A 45 -9.45 -4.76 -4.73
C MET A 45 -7.97 -4.39 -4.89
N SER A 46 -7.51 -3.35 -4.19
CA SER A 46 -6.10 -2.97 -4.20
C SER A 46 -5.20 -4.07 -3.64
N ILE A 47 -5.61 -4.76 -2.57
CA ILE A 47 -4.86 -5.91 -2.02
C ILE A 47 -4.81 -7.06 -3.02
N ILE A 48 -5.91 -7.39 -3.70
CA ILE A 48 -5.92 -8.45 -4.72
C ILE A 48 -4.98 -8.09 -5.88
N SER A 49 -5.02 -6.85 -6.35
CA SER A 49 -4.09 -6.37 -7.38
C SER A 49 -2.64 -6.47 -6.93
N LEU A 50 -2.34 -6.06 -5.69
CA LEU A 50 -1.00 -6.12 -5.10
C LEU A 50 -0.45 -7.56 -5.02
N LEU A 51 -1.30 -8.52 -4.63
CA LEU A 51 -0.89 -9.92 -4.53
C LEU A 51 -0.65 -10.57 -5.89
N ASN A 52 -1.29 -10.07 -6.95
CA ASN A 52 -1.02 -10.49 -8.33
C ASN A 52 0.22 -9.80 -8.90
N GLU A 53 0.43 -8.53 -8.57
CA GLU A 53 1.50 -7.67 -9.08
C GLU A 53 2.18 -6.93 -7.91
N PRO A 54 3.19 -7.56 -7.27
CA PRO A 54 3.89 -6.95 -6.14
C PRO A 54 4.61 -5.64 -6.52
N ASN A 55 4.62 -4.66 -5.62
CA ASN A 55 5.33 -3.40 -5.83
C ASN A 55 6.71 -3.42 -5.15
N CYS A 56 7.76 -3.75 -5.92
CA CYS A 56 9.14 -3.77 -5.43
C CYS A 56 9.83 -2.39 -5.41
N SER A 57 9.20 -1.33 -5.94
CA SER A 57 9.76 0.02 -5.93
C SER A 57 9.67 0.68 -4.56
N SER A 58 8.76 0.21 -3.71
CA SER A 58 8.57 0.69 -2.34
C SER A 58 8.24 -0.49 -1.40
N PRO A 59 9.23 -1.34 -1.08
CA PRO A 59 9.02 -2.53 -0.26
C PRO A 59 8.93 -2.18 1.23
N ALA A 60 7.94 -2.77 1.90
CA ALA A 60 7.86 -2.83 3.36
C ALA A 60 8.73 -3.95 3.94
N ASN A 61 8.96 -5.01 3.15
CA ASN A 61 9.87 -6.10 3.44
C ASN A 61 10.89 -6.16 2.31
N VAL A 62 12.12 -5.70 2.58
CA VAL A 62 13.21 -5.58 1.61
C VAL A 62 13.80 -6.91 1.17
N ASP A 63 13.63 -7.97 1.96
CA ASP A 63 14.15 -9.30 1.64
C ASP A 63 13.18 -10.11 0.76
N ALA A 64 11.90 -9.70 0.72
CA ALA A 64 10.82 -10.43 0.07
C ALA A 64 10.63 -10.16 -1.42
#